data_AF-A0A7Y3J7U2-F1
#
_entry.id   AF-A0A7Y3J7U2-F1
#
_cell.length_a   1.000
_cell.length_b   1.000
_cell.length_c   1.000
_cell.angle_alpha   90.00
_cell.angle_beta   90.00
_cell.angle_gamma   90.00
#
_symmetry.space_group_name_H-M   'P 1'
#
loop_
_entity.id
_entity.type
_entity.pdbx_description
1 polymer ?
#
loop_
_entity_poly.entity_id
_entity_poly.type
_entity_poly.pdbx_seq_one_letter_code
_entity_poly.pdbx_strand_id
1 'polypeptide(L)'
;MPLMEWSDKLSTGIGVFDADHKKLVSMVNNLYDAVQGGQGKEALGKILDGLIDYTKSHFGREEEYMTKHGYPDIVAHKNEHTNLTRQVLDVQSKYKAGVTSTLSLEVLNFLKNWLIKHIQGTDKKYVPFLTSKGVR
;
A
#
# COMPACT_ATOMS: atom_id res chain seq x y z
N MET A 1 -13.83 8.66 12.91
CA MET A 1 -12.35 8.67 13.06
C MET A 1 -11.78 7.90 11.88
N PRO A 2 -10.65 8.34 11.30
CA PRO A 2 -10.06 7.63 10.18
C PRO A 2 -9.57 6.24 10.62
N LEU A 3 -9.56 5.28 9.68
CA LEU A 3 -9.01 3.96 9.94
C LEU A 3 -7.49 4.01 10.20
N MET A 4 -6.80 4.92 9.51
CA MET A 4 -5.37 5.15 9.58
C MET A 4 -5.05 6.64 9.74
N GLU A 5 -4.11 6.96 10.62
CA GLU A 5 -3.57 8.32 10.74
C GLU A 5 -2.11 8.32 10.30
N TRP A 6 -1.75 9.33 9.51
CA TRP A 6 -0.35 9.57 9.18
C TRP A 6 0.42 9.95 10.46
N SER A 7 1.62 9.42 10.61
CA SER A 7 2.57 9.83 11.66
C SER A 7 3.99 9.67 11.15
N ASP A 8 4.95 10.30 11.83
CA ASP A 8 6.38 10.20 11.50
C ASP A 8 6.91 8.76 11.57
N LYS A 9 6.18 7.85 12.21
CA LYS A 9 6.50 6.41 12.18
C LYS A 9 6.38 5.84 10.76
N LEU A 10 5.52 6.39 9.91
CA LEU A 10 5.33 6.00 8.51
C LEU A 10 6.21 6.79 7.54
N SER A 11 6.99 7.75 8.04
CA SER A 11 7.98 8.46 7.24
C SER A 11 9.25 7.62 7.09
N THR A 12 9.74 7.57 5.86
CA THR A 12 11.07 7.08 5.45
C THR A 12 12.10 8.21 5.41
N GLY A 13 11.64 9.47 5.41
CA GLY A 13 12.47 10.64 5.19
C GLY A 13 12.86 10.87 3.73
N ILE A 14 12.42 9.99 2.81
CA ILE A 14 12.59 10.15 1.37
C ILE A 14 11.29 10.73 0.81
N GLY A 15 11.34 11.98 0.34
CA GLY A 15 10.16 12.79 0.06
C GLY A 15 9.19 12.17 -0.96
N VAL A 16 9.73 11.50 -1.98
CA VAL A 16 8.89 10.82 -2.99
C VAL A 16 8.15 9.60 -2.43
N PHE A 17 8.77 8.82 -1.54
CA PHE A 17 8.12 7.67 -0.90
C PHE A 17 7.14 8.11 0.18
N ASP A 18 7.47 9.14 0.95
CA ASP A 18 6.55 9.70 1.95
C ASP A 18 5.29 10.30 1.30
N ALA A 19 5.42 10.90 0.13
CA ALA A 19 4.27 11.37 -0.65
C ALA A 19 3.37 10.20 -1.07
N ASP A 20 3.96 9.11 -1.57
CA ASP A 20 3.24 7.89 -1.93
C ASP A 20 2.57 7.24 -0.71
N HIS A 21 3.27 7.12 0.43
CA HIS A 21 2.69 6.55 1.65
C HIS A 21 1.53 7.38 2.18
N LYS A 22 1.63 8.72 2.20
CA LYS A 22 0.52 9.61 2.58
C LYS A 22 -0.68 9.42 1.67
N LYS A 23 -0.44 9.28 0.36
CA LYS A 23 -1.51 9.02 -0.60
C LYS A 23 -2.16 7.67 -0.36
N LEU A 24 -1.39 6.61 -0.12
CA LEU A 24 -1.90 5.27 0.22
C LEU A 24 -2.74 5.30 1.50
N VAL A 25 -2.28 5.97 2.57
CA VAL A 25 -3.05 6.16 3.80
C VAL A 25 -4.40 6.85 3.52
N SER A 26 -4.39 7.92 2.73
CA SER A 26 -5.62 8.59 2.31
C SER A 26 -6.55 7.68 1.52
N MET A 27 -6.03 6.87 0.59
CA MET A 27 -6.84 5.97 -0.22
C MET A 27 -7.45 4.82 0.61
N VAL A 28 -6.71 4.29 1.59
CA VAL A 28 -7.24 3.30 2.54
C VAL A 28 -8.36 3.90 3.40
N ASN A 29 -8.20 5.15 3.87
CA ASN A 29 -9.25 5.85 4.60
C ASN A 29 -10.49 6.11 3.74
N ASN A 30 -10.31 6.51 2.47
CA ASN A 30 -11.43 6.70 1.56
C ASN A 30 -12.20 5.39 1.31
N LEU A 31 -11.49 4.26 1.21
CA LEU A 31 -12.14 2.95 1.09
C LEU A 31 -12.90 2.59 2.38
N TYR A 32 -12.32 2.88 3.54
CA TYR A 32 -12.99 2.68 4.83
C TYR A 32 -14.28 3.50 4.93
N ASP A 33 -14.22 4.80 4.63
CA ASP A 33 -15.38 5.69 4.69
C ASP A 33 -16.47 5.26 3.70
N ALA A 34 -16.09 4.81 2.50
CA ALA A 34 -17.02 4.26 1.51
C ALA A 34 -17.75 3.00 2.02
N VAL A 35 -17.03 2.12 2.71
CA VAL A 35 -17.62 0.92 3.34
C VAL A 35 -18.55 1.31 4.49
N GLN A 36 -18.14 2.24 5.36
CA GLN A 36 -18.98 2.72 6.48
C GLN A 36 -20.23 3.47 5.99
N GLY A 37 -20.11 4.21 4.90
CA GLY A 37 -21.21 4.96 4.27
C GLY A 37 -22.18 4.08 3.46
N GLY A 38 -21.97 2.77 3.42
CA GLY A 38 -22.84 1.84 2.68
C GLY A 38 -22.84 2.08 1.17
N GLN A 39 -21.72 2.54 0.60
CA GLN A 39 -21.64 2.76 -0.84
C GLN A 39 -21.85 1.45 -1.60
N GLY A 40 -22.48 1.57 -2.77
CA GLY A 40 -22.80 0.42 -3.63
C GLY A 40 -21.57 -0.29 -4.18
N LYS A 41 -21.78 -1.54 -4.63
CA LYS A 41 -20.73 -2.44 -5.11
C LYS A 41 -19.82 -1.83 -6.19
N GLU A 42 -20.40 -1.09 -7.13
CA GLU A 42 -19.65 -0.48 -8.21
C GLU A 42 -18.70 0.64 -7.72
N ALA A 43 -19.17 1.48 -6.79
CA ALA A 43 -18.37 2.58 -6.24
C ALA A 43 -17.18 2.05 -5.44
N LEU A 44 -17.44 1.07 -4.56
CA LEU A 44 -16.41 0.37 -3.80
C LEU A 44 -15.40 -0.34 -4.70
N GLY A 45 -15.88 -0.98 -5.78
CA GLY A 45 -15.03 -1.61 -6.78
C GLY A 45 -14.06 -0.62 -7.43
N LYS A 46 -14.53 0.57 -7.83
CA LYS A 46 -13.68 1.62 -8.41
C LYS A 46 -12.63 2.14 -7.43
N ILE A 47 -12.97 2.30 -6.15
CA ILE A 47 -12.01 2.75 -5.12
C ILE A 47 -10.95 1.67 -4.90
N LEU A 48 -11.35 0.39 -4.83
CA LEU A 48 -10.43 -0.73 -4.69
C LEU A 48 -9.49 -0.86 -5.89
N ASP A 49 -10.00 -0.71 -7.11
CA ASP A 49 -9.21 -0.72 -8.34
C ASP A 49 -8.14 0.39 -8.30
N GLY A 50 -8.54 1.62 -7.98
CA GLY A 50 -7.60 2.74 -7.84
C GLY A 50 -6.54 2.50 -6.78
N LEU A 51 -6.90 1.93 -5.62
CA LEU A 51 -5.96 1.62 -4.55
C LEU A 51 -4.93 0.57 -5.00
N ILE A 52 -5.36 -0.47 -5.72
CA ILE A 52 -4.47 -1.52 -6.24
C ILE A 52 -3.50 -0.93 -7.26
N ASP A 53 -3.99 -0.11 -8.19
CA ASP A 53 -3.14 0.47 -9.24
C ASP A 53 -2.12 1.45 -8.67
N TYR A 54 -2.51 2.27 -7.69
CA TYR A 54 -1.57 3.16 -7.01
C TYR A 54 -0.53 2.39 -6.20
N THR A 55 -0.93 1.32 -5.52
CA THR A 55 -0.02 0.45 -4.75
C THR A 55 1.04 -0.17 -5.66
N LYS A 56 0.65 -0.70 -6.82
CA LYS A 56 1.61 -1.24 -7.81
C LYS A 56 2.57 -0.16 -8.34
N SER A 57 2.05 1.04 -8.58
CA SER A 57 2.87 2.16 -9.07
C SER A 57 3.90 2.60 -8.04
N HIS A 58 3.50 2.67 -6.76
CA HIS A 58 4.39 2.96 -5.64
C HIS A 58 5.48 1.88 -5.50
N PHE A 59 5.10 0.59 -5.49
CA PHE A 59 6.07 -0.52 -5.45
C PHE A 59 7.06 -0.47 -6.60
N GLY A 60 6.58 -0.26 -7.83
CA GLY A 60 7.44 -0.12 -8.99
C GLY A 60 8.46 1.02 -8.84
N ARG A 61 8.05 2.14 -8.22
CA ARG A 61 8.94 3.26 -7.94
C ARG A 61 10.02 2.89 -6.93
N GLU A 62 9.67 2.32 -5.80
CA GLU A 62 10.69 1.88 -4.81
C GLU A 62 11.67 0.88 -5.43
N GLU A 63 11.14 -0.09 -6.17
CA GLU A 63 11.92 -1.10 -6.86
C GLU A 63 12.86 -0.52 -7.91
N GLU A 64 12.46 0.53 -8.61
CA GLU A 64 13.30 1.26 -9.56
C GLU A 64 14.49 1.90 -8.83
N TYR A 65 14.24 2.62 -7.72
CA TYR A 65 15.30 3.24 -6.92
C TYR A 65 16.23 2.18 -6.31
N MET A 66 15.67 1.12 -5.72
CA MET A 66 16.45 0.00 -5.18
C MET A 66 17.32 -0.65 -6.26
N THR A 67 16.77 -0.89 -7.46
CA THR A 67 17.52 -1.49 -8.58
C THR A 67 18.64 -0.55 -9.04
N LYS A 68 18.31 0.72 -9.29
CA LYS A 68 19.25 1.74 -9.77
C LYS A 68 20.46 1.91 -8.86
N HIS A 69 20.26 1.81 -7.55
CA HIS A 69 21.31 2.01 -6.56
C HIS A 69 21.98 0.72 -6.08
N GLY A 70 21.48 -0.45 -6.49
CA GLY A 70 22.02 -1.76 -6.13
C GLY A 70 21.72 -2.17 -4.69
N TYR A 71 20.49 -1.96 -4.21
CA TYR A 71 20.08 -2.34 -2.86
C TYR A 71 20.17 -3.88 -2.68
N PRO A 72 20.93 -4.37 -1.69
CA PRO A 72 21.21 -5.81 -1.56
C PRO A 72 19.98 -6.68 -1.30
N ASP A 73 18.99 -6.17 -0.56
CA ASP A 73 17.81 -6.95 -0.15
C ASP A 73 16.62 -6.81 -1.12
N ILE A 74 16.85 -6.27 -2.33
CA ILE A 74 15.79 -5.99 -3.31
C ILE A 74 14.92 -7.21 -3.63
N VAL A 75 15.50 -8.42 -3.70
CA VAL A 75 14.74 -9.64 -4.02
C VAL A 75 13.73 -9.96 -2.93
N ALA A 76 14.13 -9.84 -1.66
CA ALA A 76 13.24 -10.06 -0.53
C ALA A 76 12.12 -9.01 -0.49
N HIS A 77 12.45 -7.74 -0.72
CA HIS A 77 11.48 -6.64 -0.78
C HIS A 77 10.44 -6.86 -1.88
N LYS A 78 10.88 -7.17 -3.12
CA LYS A 78 10.00 -7.49 -4.26
C LYS A 78 9.05 -8.66 -3.99
N ASN A 79 9.50 -9.64 -3.22
CA ASN A 79 8.65 -10.78 -2.85
C ASN A 79 7.51 -10.35 -1.92
N GLU A 80 7.74 -9.42 -0.98
CA GLU A 80 6.67 -8.85 -0.15
C GLU A 80 5.65 -8.09 -1.00
N HIS A 81 6.11 -7.24 -1.93
CA HIS A 81 5.26 -6.51 -2.88
C HIS A 81 4.41 -7.45 -3.74
N THR A 82 5.04 -8.49 -4.30
CA THR A 82 4.37 -9.49 -5.14
C THR A 82 3.29 -10.23 -4.35
N ASN A 83 3.60 -10.61 -3.11
CA ASN A 83 2.66 -11.30 -2.23
C ASN A 83 1.44 -10.45 -1.90
N LEU A 84 1.62 -9.18 -1.53
CA LEU A 84 0.48 -8.28 -1.29
C LEU A 84 -0.34 -8.12 -2.57
N THR A 85 0.31 -7.84 -3.70
CA THR A 85 -0.36 -7.62 -4.98
C THR A 85 -1.26 -8.80 -5.35
N ARG A 86 -0.76 -10.02 -5.16
CA ARG A 86 -1.56 -11.24 -5.37
C ARG A 86 -2.76 -11.33 -4.42
N GLN A 87 -2.57 -11.02 -3.13
CA GLN A 87 -3.65 -11.07 -2.13
C GLN A 87 -4.75 -10.05 -2.43
N VAL A 88 -4.40 -8.81 -2.81
CA VAL A 88 -5.40 -7.77 -3.11
C VAL A 88 -6.13 -8.03 -4.43
N LEU A 89 -5.47 -8.62 -5.42
CA LEU A 89 -6.10 -9.04 -6.67
C LEU A 89 -7.10 -10.20 -6.46
N ASP A 90 -6.79 -11.15 -5.57
CA ASP A 90 -7.73 -12.21 -5.18
C ASP A 90 -8.99 -11.64 -4.51
N VAL A 91 -8.80 -10.70 -3.57
CA VAL A 91 -9.92 -9.97 -2.94
C VAL A 91 -10.77 -9.24 -3.98
N GLN A 92 -10.12 -8.49 -4.88
CA GLN A 92 -10.80 -7.76 -5.96
C GLN A 92 -11.58 -8.69 -6.88
N SER A 93 -11.00 -9.82 -7.28
CA SER A 93 -11.63 -10.82 -8.13
C SER A 93 -12.88 -11.40 -7.47
N LYS A 94 -12.78 -11.86 -6.22
CA LYS A 94 -13.91 -12.39 -5.43
C LYS A 94 -15.02 -11.34 -5.25
N TYR A 95 -14.63 -10.10 -5.01
CA TYR A 95 -15.57 -8.99 -4.88
C TYR A 95 -16.31 -8.72 -6.19
N LYS A 96 -15.60 -8.62 -7.31
CA LYS A 96 -16.21 -8.41 -8.65
C LYS A 96 -17.13 -9.56 -9.03
N ALA A 97 -16.72 -10.81 -8.78
CA ALA A 97 -17.51 -12.02 -9.01
C ALA A 97 -18.77 -12.12 -8.11
N GLY A 98 -18.90 -11.28 -7.08
CA GLY A 98 -20.04 -11.32 -6.17
C GLY A 98 -20.01 -12.49 -5.18
N VAL A 99 -18.86 -13.17 -5.07
CA VAL A 99 -18.61 -14.20 -4.03
C VAL A 99 -18.70 -13.56 -2.65
N THR A 100 -18.29 -12.29 -2.54
CA THR A 100 -18.52 -11.43 -1.38
C THR A 100 -19.41 -10.27 -1.76
N SER A 101 -20.50 -10.08 -1.01
CA SER A 101 -21.46 -9.00 -1.24
C SER A 101 -20.95 -7.63 -0.76
N THR A 102 -20.00 -7.62 0.17
CA THR A 102 -19.40 -6.42 0.76
C THR A 102 -17.89 -6.58 0.93
N LEU A 103 -17.17 -5.46 0.91
CA LEU A 103 -15.79 -5.42 1.41
C LEU A 103 -15.86 -5.45 2.93
N SER A 104 -15.27 -6.48 3.53
CA SER A 104 -15.33 -6.66 4.98
C SER A 104 -14.34 -5.74 5.70
N LEU A 105 -14.65 -5.43 6.97
CA LEU A 105 -13.69 -4.78 7.87
C LEU A 105 -12.39 -5.58 8.02
N GLU A 106 -12.42 -6.89 7.79
CA GLU A 106 -11.24 -7.75 7.78
C GLU A 106 -10.26 -7.37 6.66
N VAL A 107 -10.76 -7.14 5.43
CA VAL A 107 -9.92 -6.67 4.31
C VAL A 107 -9.29 -5.31 4.62
N LEU A 108 -10.08 -4.39 5.16
CA LEU A 108 -9.61 -3.06 5.55
C LEU A 108 -8.52 -3.13 6.64
N ASN A 109 -8.73 -3.95 7.65
CA ASN A 109 -7.74 -4.19 8.71
C ASN A 109 -6.50 -4.90 8.17
N PHE A 110 -6.65 -5.84 7.24
CA PHE A 110 -5.53 -6.47 6.55
C PHE A 110 -4.67 -5.44 5.82
N LEU A 111 -5.28 -4.58 4.99
CA LEU A 111 -4.57 -3.52 4.25
C LEU A 111 -3.85 -2.55 5.19
N LYS A 112 -4.55 -2.06 6.22
CA LYS A 112 -3.97 -1.20 7.25
C LYS A 112 -2.76 -1.84 7.91
N ASN A 113 -2.91 -3.07 8.39
CA ASN A 113 -1.88 -3.76 9.14
C ASN A 113 -0.67 -4.08 8.26
N TRP A 114 -0.91 -4.47 7.00
CA TRP A 114 0.16 -4.71 6.04
C TRP A 114 0.95 -3.42 5.79
N LEU A 115 0.27 -2.32 5.46
CA LEU A 115 0.90 -1.04 5.14
C LEU A 115 1.74 -0.51 6.31
N ILE A 116 1.20 -0.56 7.53
CA ILE A 116 1.94 -0.14 8.74
C ILE A 116 3.20 -0.98 8.94
N LYS A 117 3.07 -2.32 8.86
CA LYS A 117 4.18 -3.24 9.11
C LYS A 117 5.26 -3.13 8.04
N HIS A 118 4.85 -3.03 6.78
CA HIS A 118 5.77 -2.95 5.65
C HIS A 118 6.57 -1.64 5.70
N ILE A 119 5.90 -0.50 5.90
CA ILE A 119 6.59 0.79 6.00
C ILE A 119 7.55 0.82 7.18
N GLN A 120 7.08 0.44 8.38
CA GLN A 120 7.90 0.53 9.59
C GLN A 120 9.01 -0.51 9.65
N GLY A 121 8.84 -1.65 8.96
CA GLY A 121 9.73 -2.79 9.03
C GLY A 121 10.61 -2.94 7.80
N THR A 122 10.01 -3.02 6.61
CA THR A 122 10.69 -3.34 5.35
C THR A 122 11.21 -2.07 4.69
N ASP A 123 10.38 -1.05 4.48
CA ASP A 123 10.78 0.18 3.76
C ASP A 123 11.86 0.95 4.50
N LYS A 124 11.75 1.04 5.83
CA LYS A 124 12.80 1.66 6.64
C LYS A 124 14.18 1.02 6.52
N LYS A 125 14.29 -0.23 6.06
CA LYS A 125 15.60 -0.89 5.86
C LYS A 125 16.35 -0.34 4.64
N TYR A 126 15.66 0.12 3.60
CA TYR A 126 16.35 0.72 2.46
C TYR A 126 16.84 2.14 2.75
N VAL A 127 16.31 2.81 3.78
CA VAL A 127 16.54 4.24 4.04
C VAL A 127 18.03 4.57 4.23
N PRO A 128 18.78 3.92 5.13
CA PRO A 128 20.20 4.22 5.30
C PRO A 128 21.00 3.99 4.02
N PHE A 129 20.63 2.96 3.25
CA PHE A 129 21.28 2.64 1.98
C PHE A 129 21.01 3.72 0.93
N LEU A 130 19.75 4.05 0.65
CA LEU A 130 19.39 5.01 -0.40
C LEU A 130 19.86 6.43 -0.06
N THR A 131 19.76 6.83 1.20
CA THR A 131 20.30 8.13 1.67
C THR A 131 21.82 8.22 1.51
N SER A 132 22.57 7.13 1.76
CA SER A 132 24.02 7.07 1.48
C SER A 132 24.37 7.24 0.00
N LYS A 133 23.40 7.01 -0.90
CA LYS A 133 23.51 7.20 -2.35
C LYS A 133 22.96 8.56 -2.81
N GLY A 134 22.59 9.44 -1.89
CA GLY A 134 22.10 10.80 -2.17
C GLY A 134 20.60 10.91 -2.44
N VAL A 135 19.82 9.83 -2.27
CA VAL A 135 18.36 9.86 -2.40
C VAL A 135 17.75 10.55 -1.17
N ARG A 136 16.82 11.48 -1.40
CA ARG A 136 16.13 12.26 -0.37
C ARG A 136 14.70 12.56 -0.78
#